data_AF-A0A329R9Y8-F1
#
_entry.id   AF-A0A329R9Y8-F1
#
_cell.length_a   1.000
_cell.length_b   1.000
_cell.length_c   1.000
_cell.angle_alpha   90.00
_cell.angle_beta   90.00
_cell.angle_gamma   90.00
#
_symmetry.space_group_name_H-M   'P 1'
#
loop_
_entity.id
_entity.type
_entity.pdbx_description
1 polymer ?
#
loop_
_entity_poly.entity_id
_entity_poly.type
_entity_poly.pdbx_seq_one_letter_code
_entity_poly.pdbx_strand_id
1 'polypeptide(L)'
;MDAQASLDANTETTEKLRQFIKSIQEFNLSIQKQVQREREVFKAKVVANAKQTSKLRRLLSDLINSDSSDVQALQSKVVVQRDRIHRLTRSNGILRQQVDLRAMDADTLVLATEGIASGDINLDILDLDQSTRDALAQLQQ
;
A
#
# COMPACT_ATOMS: atom_id res chain seq x y z
N MET A 1 -16.73 -76.94 -57.79
CA MET A 1 -15.51 -76.19 -57.41
C MET A 1 -15.84 -74.87 -56.71
N ASP A 2 -17.01 -74.26 -56.96
CA ASP A 2 -17.34 -72.91 -56.46
C ASP A 2 -17.57 -72.80 -54.94
N ALA A 3 -18.07 -73.84 -54.29
CA ALA A 3 -18.32 -73.82 -52.84
C ALA A 3 -17.02 -73.74 -52.02
N GLN A 4 -15.95 -74.41 -52.48
CA GLN A 4 -14.66 -74.41 -51.80
C GLN A 4 -13.96 -73.04 -51.94
N ALA A 5 -13.97 -72.47 -53.14
CA ALA A 5 -13.42 -71.13 -53.38
C ALA A 5 -14.17 -70.04 -52.58
N SER A 6 -15.49 -70.17 -52.42
CA SER A 6 -16.29 -69.26 -51.58
C SER A 6 -15.98 -69.40 -50.09
N LEU A 7 -15.72 -70.62 -49.61
CA LEU A 7 -15.29 -70.88 -48.23
C LEU A 7 -13.90 -70.27 -47.96
N ASP A 8 -12.97 -70.44 -48.88
CA ASP A 8 -11.61 -69.90 -48.76
C ASP A 8 -11.62 -68.35 -48.75
N ALA A 9 -12.43 -67.71 -49.59
CA ALA A 9 -12.62 -66.25 -49.57
C ALA A 9 -13.26 -65.75 -48.26
N ASN A 10 -14.20 -66.50 -47.68
CA ASN A 10 -14.81 -66.19 -46.40
C ASN A 10 -13.83 -66.34 -45.22
N THR A 11 -12.90 -67.30 -45.28
CA THR A 11 -11.87 -67.44 -44.23
C THR A 11 -10.85 -66.32 -44.29
N GLU A 12 -10.41 -65.92 -45.49
CA GLU A 12 -9.47 -64.80 -45.68
C GLU A 12 -10.08 -63.47 -45.20
N THR A 13 -11.35 -63.20 -45.52
CA THR A 13 -12.04 -61.99 -45.06
C THR A 13 -12.22 -61.98 -43.54
N THR A 14 -12.53 -63.12 -42.93
CA THR A 14 -12.63 -63.25 -41.47
C THR A 14 -11.29 -62.99 -40.79
N GLU A 15 -10.18 -63.46 -41.35
CA GLU A 15 -8.85 -63.26 -40.79
C GLU A 15 -8.39 -61.80 -40.92
N LYS A 16 -8.68 -61.14 -42.06
CA LYS A 16 -8.45 -59.70 -42.23
C LYS A 16 -9.24 -58.87 -41.21
N LEU A 17 -10.51 -59.23 -40.96
CA LEU A 17 -11.32 -58.56 -39.93
C LEU A 17 -10.76 -58.77 -38.53
N ARG A 18 -10.28 -59.97 -38.19
CA ARG A 18 -9.63 -60.22 -36.89
C ARG A 18 -8.36 -59.38 -36.71
N GLN A 19 -7.51 -59.32 -37.73
CA GLN A 19 -6.30 -58.50 -37.70
C GLN A 19 -6.64 -57.01 -37.56
N PHE A 20 -7.66 -56.55 -38.27
CA PHE A 20 -8.14 -55.16 -38.16
C PHE A 20 -8.68 -54.85 -36.77
N ILE A 21 -9.52 -55.73 -36.20
CA ILE A 21 -10.04 -55.58 -34.83
C ILE A 21 -8.89 -55.55 -33.82
N LYS A 22 -7.90 -56.44 -33.96
CA LYS A 22 -6.72 -56.47 -33.09
C LYS A 22 -5.91 -55.17 -33.17
N SER A 23 -5.69 -54.65 -34.39
CA SER A 23 -5.02 -53.37 -34.61
C SER A 23 -5.78 -52.20 -33.95
N ILE A 24 -7.11 -52.15 -34.09
CA ILE A 24 -7.94 -51.15 -33.42
C ILE A 24 -7.83 -51.27 -31.90
N GLN A 25 -7.83 -52.49 -31.35
CA GLN A 25 -7.70 -52.71 -29.90
C GLN A 25 -6.35 -52.22 -29.38
N GLU A 26 -5.26 -52.54 -30.07
CA GLU A 26 -3.91 -52.07 -29.72
C GLU A 26 -3.81 -50.55 -29.80
N PHE A 27 -4.38 -49.95 -30.85
CA PHE A 27 -4.42 -48.50 -31.03
C PHE A 27 -5.23 -47.82 -29.91
N ASN A 28 -6.40 -48.35 -29.55
CA ASN A 28 -7.22 -47.84 -28.44
C ASN A 28 -6.48 -47.91 -27.10
N LEU A 29 -5.78 -49.02 -26.83
CA LEU A 29 -4.96 -49.16 -25.62
C LEU A 29 -3.83 -48.13 -25.58
N SER A 30 -3.21 -47.84 -26.73
CA SER A 30 -2.18 -46.81 -26.84
C SER A 30 -2.75 -45.41 -26.54
N ILE A 31 -3.89 -45.07 -27.14
CA ILE A 31 -4.59 -43.79 -26.88
C ILE A 31 -4.95 -43.67 -25.39
N GLN A 32 -5.52 -44.71 -24.78
CA GLN A 32 -5.86 -44.67 -23.36
C GLN A 32 -4.64 -44.40 -22.47
N LYS A 33 -3.50 -45.03 -22.77
CA LYS A 33 -2.24 -44.77 -22.06
C LYS A 33 -1.76 -43.33 -22.26
N GLN A 34 -1.86 -42.80 -23.48
CA GLN A 34 -1.48 -41.41 -23.76
C GLN A 34 -2.37 -40.42 -23.01
N VAL A 35 -3.69 -40.59 -23.08
CA VAL A 35 -4.66 -39.75 -22.37
C VAL A 35 -4.40 -39.76 -20.87
N GLN A 36 -4.11 -40.93 -20.28
CA GLN A 36 -3.80 -40.99 -18.85
C GLN A 36 -2.54 -40.21 -18.49
N ARG A 37 -1.47 -40.32 -19.30
CA ARG A 37 -0.23 -39.55 -19.07
C ARG A 37 -0.47 -38.04 -19.18
N GLU A 38 -1.20 -37.61 -20.21
CA GLU A 38 -1.53 -36.20 -20.41
C GLU A 38 -2.38 -35.65 -19.27
N ARG A 39 -3.33 -36.43 -18.75
CA ARG A 39 -4.13 -36.08 -17.58
C ARG A 39 -3.26 -35.88 -16.34
N GLU A 40 -2.31 -36.78 -16.07
CA GLU A 40 -1.41 -36.63 -14.91
C GLU A 40 -0.50 -35.41 -15.06
N VAL A 41 0.05 -35.16 -16.26
CA VAL A 41 0.86 -33.96 -16.54
C VAL A 41 0.03 -32.70 -16.36
N PHE A 42 -1.20 -32.67 -16.87
CA PHE A 42 -2.10 -31.54 -16.72
C PHE A 42 -2.44 -31.28 -15.26
N LYS A 43 -2.78 -32.33 -14.50
CA LYS A 43 -3.05 -32.25 -13.06
C LYS A 43 -1.84 -31.67 -12.29
N ALA A 44 -0.64 -32.16 -12.59
CA ALA A 44 0.59 -31.64 -11.98
C ALA A 44 0.81 -30.15 -12.30
N LYS A 45 0.57 -29.73 -13.55
CA LYS A 45 0.65 -28.32 -13.96
C LYS A 45 -0.38 -27.44 -13.25
N VAL A 46 -1.62 -27.91 -13.13
CA VAL A 46 -2.68 -27.17 -12.41
C VAL A 46 -2.34 -27.01 -10.95
N VAL A 47 -1.84 -28.06 -10.27
CA VAL A 47 -1.40 -27.98 -8.87
C VAL A 47 -0.23 -27.02 -8.71
N ALA A 48 0.76 -27.08 -9.61
CA ALA A 48 1.90 -26.16 -9.59
C ALA A 48 1.45 -24.70 -9.80
N ASN A 49 0.54 -24.45 -10.75
CA ASN A 49 -0.02 -23.12 -10.99
C ASN A 49 -0.82 -22.63 -9.77
N ALA A 50 -1.68 -23.46 -9.19
CA ALA A 50 -2.43 -23.11 -7.98
C ALA A 50 -1.49 -22.73 -6.81
N LYS A 51 -0.38 -23.45 -6.65
CA LYS A 51 0.65 -23.13 -5.66
C LYS A 51 1.35 -21.79 -5.95
N GLN A 52 1.69 -21.53 -7.21
CA GLN A 52 2.28 -20.25 -7.62
C GLN A 52 1.33 -19.08 -7.39
N THR A 53 0.06 -19.23 -7.77
CA THR A 53 -0.99 -18.23 -7.56
C THR A 53 -1.23 -17.96 -6.08
N SER A 54 -1.26 -19.01 -5.24
CA SER A 54 -1.35 -18.87 -3.79
C SER A 54 -0.17 -18.09 -3.19
N LYS A 55 1.06 -18.41 -3.63
CA LYS A 55 2.27 -17.69 -3.21
C LYS A 55 2.22 -16.23 -3.62
N LEU A 56 1.83 -15.95 -4.86
CA LEU A 56 1.69 -14.58 -5.37
C LEU A 56 0.66 -13.79 -4.57
N ARG A 57 -0.51 -14.38 -4.28
CA ARG A 57 -1.56 -13.76 -3.48
C ARG A 57 -1.06 -13.38 -2.08
N ARG A 58 -0.27 -14.26 -1.44
CA ARG A 58 0.31 -13.98 -0.13
C ARG A 58 1.31 -12.82 -0.20
N LEU A 59 2.23 -12.85 -1.15
CA LEU A 59 3.23 -11.78 -1.32
C LEU A 59 2.58 -10.41 -1.59
N LEU A 60 1.53 -10.37 -2.42
CA LEU A 60 0.79 -9.13 -2.67
C LEU A 60 0.07 -8.63 -1.42
N SER A 61 -0.53 -9.52 -0.64
CA SER A 61 -1.16 -9.15 0.62
C SER A 61 -0.15 -8.63 1.64
N ASP A 62 1.02 -9.27 1.74
CA ASP A 62 2.09 -8.86 2.65
C ASP A 62 2.61 -7.46 2.26
N LEU A 63 2.79 -7.19 0.96
CA LEU A 63 3.23 -5.88 0.45
C LEU A 63 2.20 -4.77 0.71
N ILE A 64 0.92 -5.01 0.42
CA ILE A 64 -0.14 -4.02 0.66
C ILE A 64 -0.22 -3.69 2.15
N ASN A 65 -0.12 -4.70 3.01
CA ASN A 65 -0.20 -4.50 4.45
C ASN A 65 1.04 -3.78 5.01
N SER A 66 2.25 -4.11 4.52
CA SER A 66 3.49 -3.41 4.92
C SER A 66 3.48 -1.96 4.48
N ASP A 67 3.16 -1.70 3.21
CA ASP A 67 3.15 -0.34 2.66
C ASP A 67 2.09 0.52 3.35
N SER A 68 0.90 -0.03 3.59
CA SER A 68 -0.15 0.67 4.32
C SER A 68 0.25 1.00 5.75
N SER A 69 0.87 0.07 6.46
CA SER A 69 1.33 0.29 7.85
C SER A 69 2.42 1.37 7.91
N ASP A 70 3.41 1.28 7.03
CA ASP A 70 4.54 2.22 7.01
C ASP A 70 4.10 3.63 6.60
N VAL A 71 3.24 3.74 5.59
CA VAL A 71 2.65 5.01 5.16
C VAL A 71 1.84 5.64 6.31
N GLN A 72 1.01 4.85 7.00
CA GLN A 72 0.23 5.36 8.12
C GLN A 72 1.13 5.82 9.28
N ALA A 73 2.16 5.05 9.63
CA ALA A 73 3.11 5.42 10.67
C ALA A 73 3.89 6.70 10.32
N LEU A 74 4.30 6.86 9.06
CA LEU A 74 4.94 8.08 8.58
C LEU A 74 4.00 9.28 8.64
N GLN A 75 2.75 9.13 8.21
CA GLN A 75 1.75 10.19 8.30
C GLN A 75 1.52 10.64 9.75
N SER A 76 1.38 9.70 10.70
CA SER A 76 1.26 10.05 12.12
C SER A 76 2.47 10.83 12.64
N LYS A 77 3.69 10.43 12.26
CA LYS A 77 4.92 11.15 12.65
C LYS A 77 4.95 12.57 12.07
N VAL A 78 4.54 12.74 10.81
CA VAL A 78 4.47 14.06 10.17
C VAL A 78 3.49 14.99 10.89
N VAL A 79 2.33 14.50 11.31
CA VAL A 79 1.34 15.29 12.07
C VAL A 79 1.94 15.74 13.40
N VAL A 80 2.53 14.82 14.17
CA VAL A 80 3.17 15.14 15.46
C VAL A 80 4.31 16.14 15.30
N GLN A 81 5.14 15.98 14.27
CA GLN A 81 6.23 16.91 13.98
C GLN A 81 5.72 18.29 13.56
N ARG A 82 4.66 18.35 12.74
CA ARG A 82 4.03 19.62 12.34
C ARG A 82 3.50 20.37 13.56
N ASP A 83 2.78 19.69 14.45
CA ASP A 83 2.29 20.26 15.70
C ASP A 83 3.43 20.78 16.59
N ARG A 84 4.51 20.00 16.72
CA ARG A 84 5.68 20.42 17.48
C ARG A 84 6.34 21.66 16.87
N ILE A 85 6.50 21.71 15.54
CA ILE A 85 7.01 22.89 14.84
C ILE A 85 6.11 24.09 15.11
N HIS A 86 4.79 23.94 15.03
CA HIS A 86 3.85 25.04 15.27
C HIS A 86 3.98 25.59 16.70
N ARG A 87 4.06 24.70 17.70
CA ARG A 87 4.27 25.10 19.10
C ARG A 87 5.61 25.80 19.31
N LEU A 88 6.69 25.28 18.71
CA LEU A 88 8.02 25.89 18.80
C LEU A 88 8.09 27.24 18.10
N THR A 89 7.49 27.38 16.92
CA THR A 89 7.40 28.65 16.21
C THR A 89 6.66 29.69 17.05
N ARG A 90 5.53 29.31 17.65
CA ARG A 90 4.79 30.18 18.57
C ARG A 90 5.64 30.58 19.77
N SER A 91 6.29 29.63 20.43
CA SER A 91 7.15 29.89 21.59
C SER A 91 8.34 30.78 21.24
N ASN A 92 8.98 30.56 20.09
CA ASN A 92 10.08 31.40 19.62
C ASN A 92 9.62 32.82 19.29
N GLY A 93 8.41 32.98 18.74
CA GLY A 93 7.80 34.29 18.53
C GLY A 93 7.66 35.07 19.83
N ILE A 94 7.09 34.43 20.86
CA ILE A 94 6.95 35.03 22.21
C ILE A 94 8.31 35.37 22.82
N LEU A 95 9.30 34.47 22.71
CA LEU A 95 10.64 34.72 23.25
C LEU A 95 11.33 35.89 22.54
N ARG A 96 11.18 36.03 21.22
CA ARG A 96 11.71 37.19 20.49
C ARG A 96 11.08 38.48 20.97
N GLN A 97 9.75 38.51 21.09
CA GLN A 97 9.03 39.66 21.65
C GLN A 97 9.52 40.01 23.08
N GLN A 98 9.77 39.01 23.94
CA GLN A 98 10.32 39.25 25.26
C GLN A 98 11.75 39.80 25.25
N VAL A 99 12.58 39.37 24.30
CA VAL A 99 13.94 39.92 24.12
C VAL A 99 13.87 41.37 23.65
N ASP A 100 12.99 41.67 22.69
CA ASP A 100 12.80 43.03 22.18
C ASP A 100 12.30 43.96 23.29
N LEU A 101 11.34 43.51 24.11
CA LEU A 101 10.87 44.25 25.28
C LEU A 101 11.99 44.47 26.31
N ARG A 102 12.84 43.48 26.59
CA ARG A 102 13.98 43.67 27.51
C ARG A 102 15.01 44.67 27.01
N ALA A 103 15.07 44.93 25.71
CA ALA A 103 15.99 45.90 25.12
C ALA A 103 15.45 47.34 25.20
N MET A 104 14.16 47.52 25.52
CA MET A 104 13.56 48.84 25.70
C MET A 104 13.98 49.51 27.01
N ASP A 105 13.89 50.84 27.02
CA ASP A 105 14.04 51.66 28.21
C ASP A 105 13.01 51.28 29.30
N ALA A 106 13.46 51.22 30.55
CA ALA A 106 12.68 50.72 31.68
C ALA A 106 11.51 51.64 32.04
N ASP A 107 11.70 52.96 31.96
CA ASP A 107 10.64 53.93 32.28
C ASP A 107 9.54 53.88 31.19
N THR A 108 9.95 53.76 29.93
CA THR A 108 9.05 53.58 28.78
C THR A 108 8.23 52.29 28.89
N LEU A 109 8.86 51.17 29.30
CA LEU A 109 8.16 49.90 29.55
C LEU A 109 7.14 50.00 30.68
N VAL A 110 7.48 50.64 31.80
CA VAL A 110 6.56 50.82 32.94
C VAL A 110 5.34 51.63 32.51
N LEU A 111 5.56 52.78 31.85
CA LEU A 111 4.48 53.63 31.35
C LEU A 111 3.61 52.90 30.31
N ALA A 112 4.22 52.13 29.40
CA ALA A 112 3.48 51.35 28.41
C ALA A 112 2.62 50.26 29.06
N THR A 113 3.16 49.56 30.07
CA THR A 113 2.48 48.47 30.77
C THR A 113 1.32 49.01 31.62
N GLU A 114 1.53 50.08 32.36
CA GLU A 114 0.48 50.79 33.11
C GLU A 114 -0.59 51.32 32.17
N GLY A 115 -0.21 51.88 31.02
CA GLY A 115 -1.13 52.41 30.03
C GLY A 115 -2.03 51.35 29.39
N ILE A 116 -1.50 50.16 29.11
CA ILE A 116 -2.30 49.04 28.61
C ILE A 116 -3.22 48.49 29.71
N ALA A 117 -2.76 48.45 30.97
CA ALA A 117 -3.54 47.90 32.08
C ALA A 117 -4.67 48.83 32.58
N SER A 118 -4.40 50.13 32.70
CA SER A 118 -5.39 51.10 33.19
C SER A 118 -6.21 51.73 32.07
N GLY A 119 -5.66 51.83 30.86
CA GLY A 119 -6.25 52.60 29.75
C GLY A 119 -6.16 54.12 29.93
N ASP A 120 -5.57 54.59 31.04
CA ASP A 120 -5.52 56.02 31.40
C ASP A 120 -4.33 56.76 30.77
N ILE A 121 -3.38 56.03 30.18
CA ILE A 121 -2.19 56.60 29.53
C ILE A 121 -2.37 56.54 28.02
N ASN A 122 -2.17 57.68 27.36
CA ASN A 122 -2.14 57.74 25.91
C ASN A 122 -0.84 57.09 25.38
N LEU A 123 -0.96 55.86 24.89
CA LEU A 123 0.14 55.06 24.35
C LEU A 123 0.74 55.60 23.05
N ASP A 124 0.06 56.53 22.36
CA ASP A 124 0.57 57.18 21.13
C ASP A 124 1.72 58.16 21.42
N ILE A 125 1.90 58.55 22.68
CA ILE A 125 3.01 59.42 23.11
C ILE A 125 4.33 58.63 23.23
N LEU A 126 4.25 57.30 23.39
CA LEU A 126 5.41 56.43 23.63
C LEU A 126 6.08 55.92 22.35
N ASP A 127 5.62 56.35 21.17
CA ASP A 127 6.13 55.96 19.83
C ASP A 127 6.38 54.44 19.67
N LEU A 128 5.50 53.64 20.29
CA LEU A 128 5.60 52.18 20.27
C LEU A 128 5.06 51.65 18.95
N ASP A 129 5.80 50.74 18.33
CA ASP A 129 5.28 50.00 17.19
C ASP A 129 4.14 49.04 17.60
N GLN A 130 3.31 48.67 16.64
CA GLN A 130 2.15 47.82 16.91
C GLN A 130 2.56 46.45 17.47
N SER A 131 3.70 45.92 17.04
CA SER A 131 4.23 44.63 17.50
C SER A 131 4.58 44.65 18.99
N THR A 132 5.15 45.75 19.49
CA THR A 132 5.48 45.94 20.91
C THR A 132 4.21 46.08 21.76
N ARG A 133 3.21 46.83 21.27
CA ARG A 133 1.91 46.96 21.94
C ARG A 133 1.21 45.60 22.08
N ASP A 134 1.18 44.81 21.00
CA ASP A 134 0.59 43.47 20.99
C ASP A 134 1.33 42.50 21.92
N ALA A 135 2.66 42.58 21.98
CA ALA A 135 3.49 41.79 22.89
C ALA A 135 3.21 42.11 24.37
N LEU A 136 3.11 43.40 24.72
CA LEU A 136 2.77 43.83 26.08
C LEU A 136 1.35 43.40 26.48
N ALA A 137 0.38 43.50 25.56
CA ALA A 137 -0.99 43.03 25.79
C ALA A 137 -1.05 41.51 26.00
N GLN A 138 -0.25 40.73 25.27
CA GLN A 138 -0.15 39.27 25.48
C GLN A 138 0.49 38.87 26.82
N LEU A 139 1.34 39.71 27.40
CA LEU A 139 1.92 39.45 28.74
C LEU A 139 0.95 39.73 29.89
N GLN A 140 -0.14 40.46 29.63
CA GLN A 140 -1.17 40.79 30.61
C GLN A 140 -2.37 39.81 30.60
N GLN A 141 -2.40 38.84 29.67
CA GLN A 141 -3.39 37.76 29.59
C GLN A 141 -2.90 36.48 30.29
#